data_AF-A0A9W9D849-F1
#
_entry.id   AF-A0A9W9D849-F1
#
_cell.length_a   1.000
_cell.length_b   1.000
_cell.length_c   1.000
_cell.angle_alpha   90.00
_cell.angle_beta   90.00
_cell.angle_gamma   90.00
#
_symmetry.space_group_name_H-M   'P 1'
#
loop_
_entity.id
_entity.type
_entity.pdbx_description
1 polymer ?
#
loop_
_entity_poly.entity_id
_entity_poly.type
_entity_poly.pdbx_seq_one_letter_code
_entity_poly.pdbx_strand_id
1 'polypeptide(L)'
;MAGSSVEKRLVRKLGAACVGQIPHALIIQKIAPRFWLPFTLLVWSGLTMVCAACRTYEQLCVVRFFQGFFESSLYSGTIYILGSWYKPLEIAKRTATFTAVGQIGSMFAGVMMTAMNEGLHGQTALEGWQWVFVINGAMGVPFGIFGLCLFPNLPEAPNAPYLSKEELQLAIDRLPPKKNWGHDISIKSLCKRLFASPNFYILTLYSVVGCALEAIVLQGLFLLWMKANIGKFPSYATTTYPLGIQAVSIVSNIGAGYVIDMTNRRIPMVILAGVLQLLVAILLLIPNLSTAGTFFAFYLAGTSYIVNPVLYGWASVICQRGGDDASRSVILYVMSMVQSILYTFWGIALYPATDAPYWQKGYITMIVVVFAFFACTAAVQWLDKKSQQAASEERKDVTNIEERPPSWNKQD
;
A
#
# COMPACT_ATOMS: atom_id res chain seq x y z
N MET A 1 -7.41 11.12 -30.34
CA MET A 1 -6.74 12.27 -29.69
C MET A 1 -7.07 12.46 -28.21
N ALA A 2 -8.15 11.89 -27.65
CA ALA A 2 -8.43 11.94 -26.20
C ALA A 2 -7.47 11.09 -25.33
N GLY A 3 -6.91 10.00 -25.90
CA GLY A 3 -5.98 9.10 -25.20
C GLY A 3 -4.68 9.77 -24.76
N SER A 4 -4.04 10.59 -25.61
CA SER A 4 -2.75 11.21 -25.29
C SER A 4 -2.84 12.27 -24.19
N SER A 5 -4.01 12.91 -24.01
CA SER A 5 -4.21 13.90 -22.94
C SER A 5 -4.42 13.24 -21.58
N VAL A 6 -5.07 12.07 -21.53
CA VAL A 6 -5.30 11.31 -20.29
C VAL A 6 -4.02 10.59 -19.87
N GLU A 7 -3.31 10.02 -20.82
CA GLU A 7 -1.99 9.39 -20.61
C GLU A 7 -0.99 10.39 -20.04
N LYS A 8 -0.89 11.59 -20.62
CA LYS A 8 -0.06 12.67 -20.07
C LYS A 8 -0.50 13.15 -18.69
N ARG A 9 -1.77 12.99 -18.28
CA ARG A 9 -2.28 13.35 -16.93
C ARG A 9 -1.90 12.29 -15.89
N LEU A 10 -2.04 11.01 -16.23
CA LEU A 10 -1.71 9.89 -15.33
C LEU A 10 -0.20 9.75 -15.12
N VAL A 11 0.58 9.78 -16.20
CA VAL A 11 2.05 9.65 -16.14
C VAL A 11 2.68 10.76 -15.30
N ARG A 12 2.13 11.98 -15.31
CA ARG A 12 2.67 13.11 -14.52
C ARG A 12 2.33 13.04 -13.03
N LYS A 13 1.12 12.62 -12.65
CA LYS A 13 0.77 12.43 -11.22
C LYS A 13 1.61 11.30 -10.60
N LEU A 14 1.81 10.22 -11.35
CA LEU A 14 2.61 9.10 -10.90
C LEU A 14 4.10 9.36 -10.91
N GLY A 15 4.62 10.08 -11.90
CA GLY A 15 6.01 10.52 -11.92
C GLY A 15 6.36 11.27 -10.63
N ALA A 16 5.46 12.12 -10.13
CA ALA A 16 5.67 12.84 -8.89
C ALA A 16 5.69 11.94 -7.65
N ALA A 17 4.77 10.98 -7.55
CA ALA A 17 4.74 10.02 -6.45
C ALA A 17 5.99 9.11 -6.45
N CYS A 18 6.44 8.68 -7.63
CA CYS A 18 7.64 7.85 -7.76
C CYS A 18 8.92 8.62 -7.37
N VAL A 19 9.03 9.89 -7.81
CA VAL A 19 10.13 10.78 -7.41
C VAL A 19 10.11 11.05 -5.91
N GLY A 20 8.92 11.07 -5.29
CA GLY A 20 8.77 11.25 -3.85
C GLY A 20 9.21 10.06 -3.01
N GLN A 21 9.01 8.82 -3.45
CA GLN A 21 9.21 7.64 -2.60
C GLN A 21 10.65 7.54 -2.02
N ILE A 22 11.68 7.71 -2.85
CA ILE A 22 13.08 7.54 -2.41
C ILE A 22 13.52 8.65 -1.44
N PRO A 23 13.32 9.96 -1.73
CA PRO A 23 13.60 11.02 -0.77
C PRO A 23 12.85 10.83 0.56
N HIS A 24 11.56 10.49 0.52
CA HIS A 24 10.78 10.31 1.75
C HIS A 24 11.27 9.10 2.57
N ALA A 25 11.77 8.04 1.93
CA ALA A 25 12.39 6.90 2.61
C ALA A 25 13.67 7.27 3.38
N LEU A 26 14.41 8.28 2.92
CA LEU A 26 15.60 8.82 3.60
C LEU A 26 15.23 9.86 4.65
N ILE A 27 14.22 10.70 4.37
CA ILE A 27 13.77 11.74 5.30
C ILE A 27 13.17 11.13 6.56
N ILE A 28 12.42 10.03 6.45
CA ILE A 28 11.83 9.35 7.63
C ILE A 28 12.88 8.77 8.59
N GLN A 29 14.12 8.58 8.14
CA GLN A 29 15.25 8.17 8.98
C GLN A 29 15.93 9.36 9.68
N LYS A 30 15.85 10.57 9.09
CA LYS A 30 16.46 11.79 9.65
C LYS A 30 15.49 12.59 10.51
N ILE A 31 14.23 12.66 10.10
CA ILE A 31 13.17 13.42 10.75
C ILE A 31 12.24 12.42 11.43
N ALA A 32 11.95 12.67 12.70
CA ALA A 32 11.06 11.83 13.47
C ALA A 32 9.68 11.71 12.76
N PRO A 33 9.14 10.49 12.57
CA PRO A 33 7.92 10.29 11.80
C PRO A 33 6.70 11.07 12.31
N ARG A 34 6.67 11.41 13.61
CA ARG A 34 5.63 12.24 14.25
C ARG A 34 5.49 13.61 13.61
N PHE A 35 6.57 14.24 13.17
CA PHE A 35 6.49 15.54 12.50
C PHE A 35 6.29 15.38 11.01
N TRP A 36 6.98 14.40 10.43
CA TRP A 36 7.01 14.23 8.98
C TRP A 36 5.67 13.77 8.39
N LEU A 37 5.06 12.70 8.93
CA LEU A 37 3.80 12.20 8.37
C LEU A 37 2.66 13.22 8.47
N PRO A 38 2.40 13.86 9.62
CA PRO A 38 1.33 14.85 9.68
C PRO A 38 1.63 16.11 8.87
N PHE A 39 2.91 16.53 8.77
CA PHE A 39 3.30 17.61 7.86
C PHE A 39 2.96 17.28 6.41
N THR A 40 3.33 16.08 5.92
CA THR A 40 2.98 15.65 4.56
C THR A 40 1.46 15.61 4.33
N LEU A 41 0.68 15.23 5.34
CA LEU A 41 -0.79 15.24 5.29
C LEU A 41 -1.37 16.66 5.24
N LEU A 42 -0.83 17.59 6.02
CA LEU A 42 -1.26 19.00 6.00
C LEU A 42 -0.96 19.66 4.66
N VAL A 43 0.24 19.45 4.12
CA VAL A 43 0.64 19.99 2.81
C VAL A 43 -0.22 19.37 1.70
N TRP A 44 -0.46 18.05 1.73
CA TRP A 44 -1.36 17.38 0.79
C TRP A 44 -2.79 17.93 0.87
N SER A 45 -3.31 18.17 2.07
CA SER A 45 -4.65 18.73 2.30
C SER A 45 -4.75 20.16 1.76
N GLY A 46 -3.74 20.99 2.02
CA GLY A 46 -3.64 22.35 1.47
C GLY A 46 -3.60 22.37 -0.05
N LEU A 47 -2.74 21.54 -0.66
CA LEU A 47 -2.64 21.42 -2.12
C LEU A 47 -3.94 20.90 -2.75
N THR A 48 -4.67 20.04 -2.05
CA THR A 48 -5.99 19.57 -2.48
C THR A 48 -7.01 20.70 -2.55
N MET A 49 -7.02 21.61 -1.56
CA MET A 49 -7.88 22.81 -1.61
C MET A 49 -7.48 23.77 -2.73
N VAL A 50 -6.17 23.96 -2.95
CA VAL A 50 -5.65 24.81 -4.05
C VAL A 50 -6.05 24.28 -5.43
N CYS A 51 -6.28 22.97 -5.59
CA CYS A 51 -6.80 22.40 -6.84
C CYS A 51 -8.15 23.00 -7.25
N ALA A 52 -9.01 23.39 -6.30
CA ALA A 52 -10.30 23.99 -6.60
C ALA A 52 -10.17 25.41 -7.18
N ALA A 53 -9.10 26.13 -6.82
CA ALA A 53 -8.83 27.50 -7.26
C ALA A 53 -8.05 27.60 -8.58
N CYS A 54 -7.55 26.48 -9.10
CA CYS A 54 -6.77 26.44 -10.34
C CYS A 54 -7.64 26.77 -11.55
N ARG A 55 -7.26 27.79 -12.32
CA ARG A 55 -7.98 28.22 -13.54
C ARG A 55 -7.30 27.77 -14.83
N THR A 56 -6.00 27.48 -14.80
CA THR A 56 -5.25 26.99 -15.96
C THR A 56 -4.82 25.54 -15.80
N TYR A 57 -4.69 24.85 -16.94
CA TYR A 57 -4.25 23.45 -16.98
C TYR A 57 -2.84 23.28 -16.39
N GLU A 58 -1.94 24.22 -16.66
CA GLU A 58 -0.57 24.19 -16.16
C GLU A 58 -0.51 24.32 -14.64
N GLN A 59 -1.29 25.24 -14.05
CA GLN A 59 -1.42 25.37 -12.59
C GLN A 59 -1.90 24.07 -11.95
N LEU A 60 -2.94 23.45 -12.52
CA LEU A 60 -3.45 22.18 -12.02
C LEU A 60 -2.39 21.07 -12.10
N CYS A 61 -1.59 21.04 -13.17
CA CYS A 61 -0.51 20.06 -13.32
C CYS A 61 0.56 20.22 -12.25
N VAL A 62 0.99 21.45 -11.96
CA VAL A 62 2.00 21.74 -10.94
C VAL A 62 1.51 21.36 -9.55
N VAL A 63 0.28 21.76 -9.20
CA VAL A 63 -0.31 21.43 -7.89
C VAL A 63 -0.45 19.91 -7.72
N ARG A 64 -0.88 19.20 -8.76
CA ARG A 64 -1.02 17.74 -8.72
C ARG A 64 0.32 17.02 -8.63
N PHE A 65 1.39 17.59 -9.20
CA PHE A 65 2.74 17.06 -9.03
C PHE A 65 3.15 17.13 -7.56
N PHE A 66 3.10 18.31 -6.95
CA PHE A 66 3.46 18.45 -5.53
C PHE A 66 2.55 17.61 -4.62
N GLN A 67 1.26 17.54 -4.93
CA GLN A 67 0.32 16.70 -4.17
C GLN A 67 0.76 15.22 -4.18
N GLY A 68 1.10 14.67 -5.36
CA GLY A 68 1.58 13.29 -5.46
C GLY A 68 2.93 13.07 -4.78
N PHE A 69 3.82 14.06 -4.81
CA PHE A 69 5.11 14.01 -4.12
C PHE A 69 4.93 13.83 -2.61
N PHE A 70 4.10 14.64 -1.96
CA PHE A 70 3.85 14.55 -0.51
C PHE A 70 2.99 13.34 -0.12
N GLU A 71 2.04 12.92 -0.96
CA GLU A 71 1.17 11.76 -0.71
C GLU A 71 1.97 10.44 -0.60
N SER A 72 3.05 10.34 -1.37
CA SER A 72 3.86 9.11 -1.48
C SER A 72 4.44 8.62 -0.14
N SER A 73 4.61 9.50 0.84
CA SER A 73 5.17 9.15 2.15
C SER A 73 4.17 8.49 3.09
N LEU A 74 2.88 8.75 2.93
CA LEU A 74 1.88 8.39 3.94
C LEU A 74 1.69 6.88 4.00
N TYR A 75 1.56 6.23 2.85
CA TYR A 75 1.34 4.79 2.78
C TYR A 75 2.59 4.02 3.25
N SER A 76 3.72 4.21 2.57
CA SER A 76 4.97 3.50 2.86
C SER A 76 5.51 3.83 4.25
N GLY A 77 5.38 5.09 4.69
CA GLY A 77 5.79 5.52 6.02
C GLY A 77 4.95 4.93 7.15
N THR A 78 3.63 4.79 6.95
CA THR A 78 2.77 4.14 7.96
C THR A 78 3.09 2.64 8.07
N ILE A 79 3.32 1.95 6.96
CA ILE A 79 3.73 0.53 6.98
C ILE A 79 5.08 0.35 7.68
N TYR A 80 6.04 1.27 7.44
CA TYR A 80 7.32 1.28 8.14
C TYR A 80 7.14 1.37 9.65
N ILE A 81 6.36 2.35 10.12
CA ILE A 81 6.10 2.60 11.54
C ILE A 81 5.35 1.44 12.19
N LEU A 82 4.36 0.86 11.49
CA LEU A 82 3.65 -0.32 11.98
C LEU A 82 4.63 -1.45 12.30
N GLY A 83 5.56 -1.77 11.40
CA GLY A 83 6.56 -2.78 11.76
C GLY A 83 7.69 -2.28 12.65
N SER A 84 7.76 -1.01 13.03
CA SER A 84 8.70 -0.61 14.09
C SER A 84 8.11 -0.77 15.48
N TRP A 85 6.78 -0.79 15.61
CA TRP A 85 6.06 -0.90 16.89
C TRP A 85 5.48 -2.29 17.18
N TYR A 86 5.15 -3.07 16.14
CA TYR A 86 4.43 -4.33 16.29
C TYR A 86 5.31 -5.57 16.08
N LYS A 87 4.98 -6.64 16.80
CA LYS A 87 5.62 -7.94 16.66
C LYS A 87 5.38 -8.54 15.26
N PRO A 88 6.29 -9.42 14.78
CA PRO A 88 6.12 -10.11 13.50
C PRO A 88 4.79 -10.88 13.34
N LEU A 89 4.20 -11.31 14.46
CA LEU A 89 2.95 -12.07 14.50
C LEU A 89 1.69 -11.18 14.47
N GLU A 90 1.81 -9.90 14.80
CA GLU A 90 0.68 -8.96 14.95
C GLU A 90 0.59 -7.98 13.77
N ILE A 91 1.66 -7.90 12.97
CA ILE A 91 1.79 -6.88 11.94
C ILE A 91 0.80 -7.08 10.79
N ALA A 92 0.43 -8.33 10.45
CA ALA A 92 -0.41 -8.58 9.29
C ALA A 92 -1.85 -8.10 9.54
N LYS A 93 -2.43 -8.36 10.72
CA LYS A 93 -3.73 -7.77 11.11
C LYS A 93 -3.71 -6.25 11.11
N ARG A 94 -2.64 -5.61 11.61
CA ARG A 94 -2.54 -4.14 11.66
C ARG A 94 -2.44 -3.54 10.26
N THR A 95 -1.64 -4.13 9.38
CA THR A 95 -1.55 -3.73 7.98
C THR A 95 -2.88 -3.94 7.25
N ALA A 96 -3.59 -5.04 7.53
CA ALA A 96 -4.92 -5.30 6.97
C ALA A 96 -5.94 -4.24 7.42
N THR A 97 -5.95 -3.88 8.71
CA THR A 97 -6.82 -2.80 9.20
C THR A 97 -6.51 -1.46 8.53
N PHE A 98 -5.22 -1.09 8.41
CA PHE A 98 -4.82 0.15 7.75
C PHE A 98 -5.30 0.22 6.30
N THR A 99 -5.07 -0.85 5.53
CA THR A 99 -5.48 -0.91 4.11
C THR A 99 -7.00 -0.98 3.96
N ALA A 100 -7.71 -1.64 4.88
CA ALA A 100 -9.17 -1.65 4.90
C ALA A 100 -9.79 -0.27 5.15
N VAL A 101 -9.20 0.55 6.03
CA VAL A 101 -9.63 1.94 6.24
C VAL A 101 -9.48 2.76 4.95
N GLY A 102 -8.44 2.51 4.15
CA GLY A 102 -8.30 3.11 2.81
C GLY A 102 -9.46 2.77 1.86
N GLN A 103 -9.97 1.54 1.91
CA GLN A 103 -11.12 1.13 1.10
C GLN A 103 -12.43 1.76 1.60
N ILE A 104 -12.60 1.89 2.91
CA ILE A 104 -13.73 2.63 3.51
C ILE A 104 -13.72 4.10 3.05
N GLY A 105 -12.53 4.73 3.06
CA GLY A 105 -12.36 6.09 2.54
C GLY A 105 -12.73 6.20 1.06
N SER A 106 -12.37 5.19 0.25
CA SER A 106 -12.75 5.13 -1.17
C SER A 106 -14.26 5.01 -1.38
N MET A 107 -14.95 4.24 -0.53
CA MET A 107 -16.41 4.16 -0.55
C MET A 107 -17.06 5.50 -0.19
N PHE A 108 -16.57 6.13 0.88
CA PHE A 108 -17.07 7.44 1.32
C PHE A 108 -16.88 8.51 0.25
N ALA A 109 -15.71 8.53 -0.40
CA ALA A 109 -15.42 9.47 -1.49
C ALA A 109 -16.38 9.32 -2.68
N GLY A 110 -16.76 8.09 -3.05
CA GLY A 110 -17.71 7.82 -4.14
C GLY A 110 -19.14 8.31 -3.80
N VAL A 111 -19.59 8.06 -2.57
CA VAL A 111 -20.90 8.54 -2.09
C VAL A 111 -20.90 10.06 -1.99
N MET A 112 -19.84 10.66 -1.43
CA MET A 112 -19.70 12.11 -1.32
C MET A 112 -19.74 12.77 -2.69
N MET A 113 -19.01 12.24 -3.68
CA MET A 113 -19.03 12.76 -5.06
C MET A 113 -20.45 12.76 -5.65
N THR A 114 -21.21 11.69 -5.43
CA THR A 114 -22.60 11.59 -5.92
C THR A 114 -23.50 12.62 -5.23
N ALA A 115 -23.44 12.68 -3.89
CA ALA A 115 -24.24 13.62 -3.10
C ALA A 115 -23.94 15.09 -3.43
N MET A 116 -22.67 15.44 -3.67
CA MET A 116 -22.29 16.80 -4.04
C MET A 116 -22.73 17.16 -5.46
N ASN A 117 -22.63 16.22 -6.40
CA ASN A 117 -23.03 16.43 -7.79
C ASN A 117 -24.55 16.60 -7.91
N GLU A 118 -25.35 15.90 -7.10
CA GLU A 118 -26.80 16.04 -7.08
C GLU A 118 -27.28 17.25 -6.26
N GLY A 119 -26.64 17.53 -5.12
CA GLY A 119 -27.09 18.56 -4.19
C GLY A 119 -26.63 19.98 -4.49
N LEU A 120 -25.43 20.18 -5.06
CA LEU A 120 -24.83 21.51 -5.23
C LEU A 120 -24.73 21.97 -6.70
N HIS A 121 -25.17 21.15 -7.67
CA HIS A 121 -25.22 21.58 -9.06
C HIS A 121 -26.17 22.77 -9.24
N GLY A 122 -25.62 23.93 -9.61
CA GLY A 122 -26.38 25.14 -9.94
C GLY A 122 -26.78 26.04 -8.77
N GLN A 123 -26.44 25.70 -7.51
CA GLN A 123 -26.83 26.49 -6.32
C GLN A 123 -25.73 27.42 -5.79
N THR A 124 -24.48 27.27 -6.23
CA THR A 124 -23.34 28.08 -5.74
C THR A 124 -22.47 28.56 -6.91
N ALA A 125 -21.58 29.53 -6.65
CA ALA A 125 -20.64 30.06 -7.65
C ALA A 125 -19.52 29.07 -8.07
N LEU A 126 -19.42 27.92 -7.39
CA LEU A 126 -18.44 26.87 -7.67
C LEU A 126 -19.14 25.64 -8.24
N GLU A 127 -18.49 24.97 -9.18
CA GLU A 127 -18.94 23.70 -9.75
C GLU A 127 -18.94 22.60 -8.68
N GLY A 128 -19.86 21.62 -8.78
CA GLY A 128 -20.00 20.55 -7.77
C GLY A 128 -18.70 19.77 -7.51
N TRP A 129 -17.85 19.60 -8.54
CA TRP A 129 -16.55 18.95 -8.41
C TRP A 129 -15.50 19.78 -7.65
N GLN A 130 -15.60 21.12 -7.68
CA GLN A 130 -14.67 22.00 -6.95
C GLN A 130 -14.93 21.90 -5.45
N TRP A 131 -16.19 21.82 -5.05
CA TRP A 131 -16.58 21.61 -3.64
C TRP A 131 -16.05 20.29 -3.08
N VAL A 132 -16.03 19.23 -3.88
CA VAL A 132 -15.43 17.94 -3.48
C VAL A 132 -13.97 18.12 -3.08
N PHE A 133 -13.18 18.91 -3.82
CA PHE A 133 -11.78 19.19 -3.48
C PHE A 133 -11.61 20.05 -2.24
N VAL A 134 -12.44 21.09 -2.08
CA VAL A 134 -12.39 21.97 -0.90
C VAL A 134 -12.75 21.20 0.36
N ILE A 135 -13.86 20.46 0.36
CA ILE A 135 -14.32 19.70 1.53
C ILE A 135 -13.34 18.59 1.87
N ASN A 136 -12.87 17.83 0.88
CA ASN A 136 -11.91 16.75 1.12
C ASN A 136 -10.60 17.27 1.72
N GLY A 137 -10.08 18.40 1.21
CA GLY A 137 -8.90 19.04 1.78
C GLY A 137 -9.15 19.60 3.19
N ALA A 138 -10.29 20.26 3.42
CA ALA A 138 -10.65 20.81 4.72
C ALA A 138 -10.81 19.72 5.79
N MET A 139 -11.37 18.56 5.44
CA MET A 139 -11.48 17.41 6.34
C MET A 139 -10.10 16.88 6.77
N GLY A 140 -9.10 16.93 5.88
CA GLY A 140 -7.75 16.44 6.17
C GLY A 140 -6.95 17.30 7.15
N VAL A 141 -7.23 18.61 7.24
CA VAL A 141 -6.48 19.56 8.09
C VAL A 141 -6.58 19.23 9.59
N PRO A 142 -7.78 19.02 10.17
CA PRO A 142 -7.91 18.57 11.56
C PRO A 142 -7.16 17.27 11.86
N PHE A 143 -7.19 16.29 10.94
CA PHE A 143 -6.45 15.03 11.12
C PHE A 143 -4.94 15.22 11.09
N GLY A 144 -4.43 16.13 10.25
CA GLY A 144 -3.02 16.51 10.25
C GLY A 144 -2.59 17.18 11.55
N ILE A 145 -3.39 18.11 12.07
CA ILE A 145 -3.14 18.77 13.37
C ILE A 145 -3.17 17.73 14.50
N PHE A 146 -4.18 16.86 14.51
CA PHE A 146 -4.29 15.77 15.47
C PHE A 146 -3.10 14.81 15.41
N GLY A 147 -2.60 14.51 14.21
CA GLY A 147 -1.38 13.74 13.99
C GLY A 147 -0.16 14.37 14.66
N LEU A 148 0.04 15.69 14.57
CA LEU A 148 1.17 16.36 15.23
C LEU A 148 1.13 16.20 16.77
N CYS A 149 -0.07 16.22 17.34
CA CYS A 149 -0.27 16.11 18.78
C CYS A 149 -0.16 14.67 19.30
N LEU A 150 -0.79 13.70 18.62
CA LEU A 150 -1.02 12.36 19.17
C LEU A 150 -0.15 11.25 18.55
N PHE A 151 0.49 11.51 17.40
CA PHE A 151 1.22 10.45 16.70
C PHE A 151 2.50 10.06 17.46
N PRO A 152 2.68 8.78 17.83
CA PRO A 152 3.88 8.35 18.55
C PRO A 152 5.12 8.45 17.65
N ASN A 153 6.26 8.77 18.27
CA ASN A 153 7.56 8.65 17.62
C ASN A 153 7.94 7.17 17.40
N LEU A 154 9.12 6.93 16.83
CA LEU A 154 9.74 5.60 16.92
C LEU A 154 9.93 5.21 18.40
N PRO A 155 9.90 3.91 18.74
CA PRO A 155 10.01 3.44 20.13
C PRO A 155 11.31 3.88 20.84
N GLU A 156 12.32 4.31 20.08
CA GLU A 156 13.63 4.77 20.57
C GLU A 156 13.65 6.22 21.08
N ALA A 157 12.70 7.07 20.67
CA ALA A 157 12.57 8.46 21.15
C ALA A 157 11.10 8.81 21.47
N PRO A 158 10.48 8.12 22.43
CA PRO A 158 9.05 8.14 22.64
C PRO A 158 8.66 9.37 23.47
N ASN A 159 8.39 10.48 22.78
CA ASN A 159 7.52 11.52 23.33
C ASN A 159 6.06 11.11 23.08
N ALA A 160 5.62 10.03 23.73
CA ALA A 160 4.24 9.56 23.73
C ALA A 160 3.60 9.92 25.08
N PRO A 161 2.81 11.01 25.17
CA PRO A 161 2.24 11.48 26.44
C PRO A 161 1.21 10.52 27.07
N TYR A 162 0.83 9.46 26.35
CA TYR A 162 -0.18 8.49 26.76
C TYR A 162 0.37 7.13 27.21
N LEU A 163 1.69 6.90 27.11
CA LEU A 163 2.34 5.63 27.50
C LEU A 163 3.18 5.83 28.76
N SER A 164 3.03 4.93 29.73
CA SER A 164 3.92 4.89 30.89
C SER A 164 5.33 4.42 30.49
N LYS A 165 6.36 4.80 31.26
CA LYS A 165 7.74 4.37 31.04
C LYS A 165 7.89 2.84 31.12
N GLU A 166 7.08 2.19 31.95
CA GLU A 166 7.07 0.73 32.11
C GLU A 166 6.45 0.03 30.89
N GLU A 167 5.35 0.57 30.35
CA GLU A 167 4.71 0.03 29.14
C GLU A 167 5.61 0.20 27.91
N LEU A 168 6.36 1.29 27.88
CA LEU A 168 7.34 1.56 26.85
C LEU A 168 8.51 0.56 26.89
N GLN A 169 9.08 0.30 28.07
CA GLN A 169 10.13 -0.71 28.23
C GLN A 169 9.62 -2.09 27.82
N LEU A 170 8.41 -2.46 28.25
CA LEU A 170 7.76 -3.68 27.81
C LEU A 170 7.57 -3.74 26.28
N ALA A 171 7.29 -2.62 25.63
CA ALA A 171 7.18 -2.56 24.17
C ALA A 171 8.54 -2.75 23.48
N ILE A 172 9.61 -2.17 24.02
CA ILE A 172 10.98 -2.31 23.50
C ILE A 172 11.49 -3.74 23.69
N ASP A 173 11.32 -4.33 24.87
CA ASP A 173 11.78 -5.69 25.20
C ASP A 173 11.08 -6.78 24.36
N ARG A 174 9.89 -6.45 23.84
CA ARG A 174 9.09 -7.32 22.98
C ARG A 174 9.56 -7.32 21.52
N LEU A 175 10.36 -6.33 21.11
CA LEU A 175 10.85 -6.20 19.74
C LEU A 175 12.17 -6.98 19.57
N PRO A 176 12.45 -7.52 18.37
CA PRO A 176 13.72 -8.19 18.12
C PRO A 176 14.90 -7.22 18.33
N PRO A 177 16.06 -7.70 18.83
CA PRO A 177 17.21 -6.86 19.09
C PRO A 177 17.66 -6.16 17.80
N LYS A 178 17.70 -4.83 17.83
CA LYS A 178 18.18 -4.02 16.70
C LYS A 178 19.70 -3.95 16.71
N LYS A 179 20.33 -4.02 15.53
CA LYS A 179 21.79 -3.88 15.42
C LYS A 179 22.15 -2.40 15.57
N ASN A 180 23.15 -2.09 16.40
CA ASN A 180 23.60 -0.72 16.70
C ASN A 180 24.06 0.08 15.45
N TRP A 181 24.34 -0.57 14.32
CA TRP A 181 24.69 0.06 13.03
C TRP A 181 23.50 0.21 12.05
N GLY A 182 22.27 -0.05 12.49
CA GLY A 182 21.05 0.00 11.68
C GLY A 182 20.62 1.42 11.26
N HIS A 183 21.18 2.45 11.91
CA HIS A 183 20.91 3.88 11.65
C HIS A 183 22.01 4.58 10.85
N ASP A 184 22.95 3.86 10.25
CA ASP A 184 23.97 4.49 9.41
C ASP A 184 23.34 4.97 8.08
N ILE A 185 23.02 6.27 8.01
CA ILE A 185 22.33 6.94 6.91
C ILE A 185 23.29 7.29 5.75
N SER A 186 24.52 6.77 5.74
CA SER A 186 25.46 7.03 4.64
C SER A 186 24.95 6.45 3.31
N ILE A 187 24.42 7.33 2.44
CA ILE A 187 23.73 7.00 1.17
C ILE A 187 24.53 6.01 0.31
N LYS A 188 25.86 6.17 0.27
CA LYS A 188 26.76 5.30 -0.51
C LYS A 188 26.86 3.88 0.07
N SER A 189 26.87 3.73 1.40
CA SER A 189 26.89 2.43 2.07
C SER A 189 25.52 1.76 1.99
N LEU A 190 24.44 2.54 2.17
CA LEU A 190 23.07 2.07 2.10
C LEU A 190 22.73 1.54 0.70
N CYS A 191 23.08 2.28 -0.36
CA CYS A 191 22.91 1.78 -1.73
C CYS A 191 23.70 0.49 -1.97
N LYS A 192 24.96 0.40 -1.52
CA LYS A 192 25.77 -0.82 -1.68
C LYS A 192 25.15 -2.01 -0.92
N ARG A 193 24.62 -1.78 0.29
CA ARG A 193 23.93 -2.80 1.11
C ARG A 193 22.60 -3.24 0.49
N LEU A 194 21.82 -2.29 -0.04
CA LEU A 194 20.54 -2.54 -0.69
C LEU A 194 20.69 -3.36 -1.97
N PHE A 195 21.58 -2.94 -2.88
CA PHE A 195 21.81 -3.66 -4.14
C PHE A 195 22.53 -4.99 -3.96
N ALA A 196 23.27 -5.17 -2.85
CA ALA A 196 23.86 -6.45 -2.49
C ALA A 196 22.86 -7.42 -1.83
N SER A 197 21.73 -6.92 -1.32
CA SER A 197 20.76 -7.74 -0.61
C SER A 197 19.81 -8.45 -1.57
N PRO A 198 19.75 -9.80 -1.58
CA PRO A 198 18.78 -10.54 -2.37
C PRO A 198 17.33 -10.22 -1.98
N ASN A 199 17.11 -9.75 -0.75
CA ASN A 199 15.79 -9.37 -0.24
C ASN A 199 15.17 -8.24 -1.07
N PHE A 200 15.99 -7.30 -1.54
CA PHE A 200 15.53 -6.15 -2.34
C PHE A 200 14.87 -6.61 -3.64
N TYR A 201 15.53 -7.48 -4.41
CA TYR A 201 15.02 -7.93 -5.71
C TYR A 201 13.80 -8.83 -5.57
N ILE A 202 13.84 -9.80 -4.64
CA ILE A 202 12.76 -10.77 -4.47
C ILE A 202 11.49 -10.09 -3.93
N LEU A 203 11.62 -9.19 -2.95
CA LEU A 203 10.46 -8.48 -2.39
C LEU A 203 9.89 -7.45 -3.38
N THR A 204 10.73 -6.80 -4.18
CA THR A 204 10.27 -5.89 -5.23
C THR A 204 9.55 -6.66 -6.35
N LEU A 205 10.08 -7.81 -6.79
CA LEU A 205 9.39 -8.66 -7.77
C LEU A 205 8.08 -9.21 -7.21
N TYR A 206 8.04 -9.54 -5.92
CA TYR A 206 6.82 -9.95 -5.27
C TYR A 206 5.78 -8.82 -5.23
N SER A 207 6.21 -7.57 -4.95
CA SER A 207 5.36 -6.38 -4.93
C SER A 207 4.71 -6.10 -6.28
N VAL A 208 5.48 -6.27 -7.35
CA VAL A 208 5.07 -6.16 -8.76
C VAL A 208 3.91 -7.11 -9.08
N VAL A 209 4.13 -8.41 -8.82
CA VAL A 209 3.15 -9.45 -9.17
C VAL A 209 1.92 -9.37 -8.27
N GLY A 210 2.11 -9.01 -6.99
CA GLY A 210 1.00 -8.82 -6.06
C GLY A 210 0.05 -7.68 -6.48
N CYS A 211 0.59 -6.55 -6.94
CA CYS A 211 -0.24 -5.45 -7.44
C CYS A 211 -0.96 -5.80 -8.75
N ALA A 212 -0.33 -6.62 -9.61
CA ALA A 212 -0.98 -7.07 -10.84
C ALA A 212 -2.25 -7.89 -10.56
N LEU A 213 -2.31 -8.67 -9.46
CA LEU A 213 -3.54 -9.37 -9.06
C LEU A 213 -4.70 -8.43 -8.70
N GLU A 214 -4.39 -7.22 -8.22
CA GLU A 214 -5.37 -6.21 -7.83
C GLU A 214 -5.80 -5.30 -8.99
N ALA A 215 -5.29 -5.53 -10.21
CA ALA A 215 -5.52 -4.68 -11.36
C ALA A 215 -7.02 -4.52 -11.69
N ILE A 216 -7.83 -5.57 -11.50
CA ILE A 216 -9.26 -5.53 -11.82
C ILE A 216 -9.99 -4.46 -11.00
N VAL A 217 -9.69 -4.39 -9.70
CA VAL A 217 -10.36 -3.46 -8.80
C VAL A 217 -9.72 -2.07 -8.88
N LEU A 218 -8.39 -2.00 -8.89
CA LEU A 218 -7.66 -0.73 -8.88
C LEU A 218 -7.95 0.12 -10.13
N GLN A 219 -8.16 -0.52 -11.29
CA GLN A 219 -8.41 0.20 -12.54
C GLN A 219 -9.88 0.59 -12.75
N GLY A 220 -10.77 0.21 -11.83
CA GLY A 220 -12.19 0.52 -11.95
C GLY A 220 -12.85 -0.13 -13.17
N LEU A 221 -12.43 -1.36 -13.53
CA LEU A 221 -12.98 -2.09 -14.67
C LEU A 221 -14.50 -2.28 -14.60
N PHE A 222 -15.05 -2.45 -13.40
CA PHE A 222 -16.49 -2.52 -13.20
C PHE A 222 -17.21 -1.22 -13.55
N LEU A 223 -16.61 -0.07 -13.20
CA LEU A 223 -17.14 1.25 -13.56
C LEU A 223 -17.13 1.42 -15.09
N LEU A 224 -16.05 1.01 -15.76
CA LEU A 224 -15.94 1.04 -17.22
C LEU A 224 -16.96 0.12 -17.90
N TRP A 225 -17.14 -1.09 -17.36
CA TRP A 225 -18.13 -2.05 -17.84
C TRP A 225 -19.56 -1.52 -17.71
N MET A 226 -19.89 -0.84 -16.62
CA MET A 226 -21.20 -0.21 -16.45
C MET A 226 -21.41 0.98 -17.39
N LYS A 227 -20.39 1.82 -17.60
CA LYS A 227 -20.45 2.91 -18.58
C LYS A 227 -20.69 2.41 -20.00
N ALA A 228 -20.11 1.27 -20.37
CA ALA A 228 -20.37 0.63 -21.66
C ALA A 228 -21.81 0.07 -21.79
N ASN A 229 -22.47 -0.22 -20.65
CA ASN A 229 -23.84 -0.75 -20.59
C ASN A 229 -24.87 0.29 -20.10
N ILE A 230 -24.63 1.58 -20.38
CA ILE A 230 -25.43 2.72 -19.89
C ILE A 230 -26.93 2.61 -20.19
N GLY A 231 -27.33 1.90 -21.25
CA GLY A 231 -28.75 1.71 -21.60
C GLY A 231 -29.53 0.75 -20.70
N LYS A 232 -28.87 -0.05 -19.85
CA LYS A 232 -29.52 -1.04 -18.98
C LYS A 232 -29.66 -0.60 -17.52
N PHE A 233 -29.01 0.49 -17.13
CA PHE A 233 -28.94 0.92 -15.72
C PHE A 233 -29.21 2.41 -15.57
N PRO A 234 -29.87 2.82 -14.48
CA PRO A 234 -30.07 4.23 -14.18
C PRO A 234 -28.73 4.92 -13.84
N SER A 235 -28.61 6.23 -14.10
CA SER A 235 -27.34 6.98 -13.98
C SER A 235 -26.68 6.88 -12.59
N TYR A 236 -27.47 6.77 -11.51
CA TYR A 236 -26.96 6.62 -10.14
C TYR A 236 -26.28 5.27 -9.89
N ALA A 237 -26.74 4.21 -10.58
CA ALA A 237 -26.23 2.85 -10.39
C ALA A 237 -24.74 2.74 -10.71
N THR A 238 -24.26 3.57 -11.64
CA THR A 238 -22.87 3.60 -12.09
C THR A 238 -21.88 3.89 -10.95
N THR A 239 -22.30 4.66 -9.94
CA THR A 239 -21.46 5.03 -8.80
C THR A 239 -21.75 4.21 -7.56
N THR A 240 -22.98 3.71 -7.38
CA THR A 240 -23.36 2.93 -6.19
C THR A 240 -22.93 1.47 -6.26
N TYR A 241 -23.10 0.79 -7.40
CA TYR A 241 -22.78 -0.64 -7.49
C TYR A 241 -21.28 -0.97 -7.28
N PRO A 242 -20.30 -0.16 -7.74
CA PRO A 242 -18.89 -0.43 -7.47
C PRO A 242 -18.53 -0.41 -5.98
N LEU A 243 -19.36 0.23 -5.14
CA LEU A 243 -19.18 0.22 -3.68
C LEU A 243 -19.26 -1.20 -3.11
N GLY A 244 -20.02 -2.10 -3.74
CA GLY A 244 -20.09 -3.50 -3.34
C GLY A 244 -18.75 -4.23 -3.46
N ILE A 245 -17.93 -3.88 -4.45
CA ILE A 245 -16.58 -4.43 -4.60
C ILE A 245 -15.73 -4.03 -3.40
N GLN A 246 -15.77 -2.75 -3.01
CA GLN A 246 -15.00 -2.26 -1.88
C GLN A 246 -15.43 -2.87 -0.54
N ALA A 247 -16.73 -3.14 -0.36
CA ALA A 247 -17.23 -3.87 0.79
C ALA A 247 -16.64 -5.30 0.88
N VAL A 248 -16.61 -6.03 -0.24
CA VAL A 248 -15.99 -7.36 -0.31
C VAL A 248 -14.48 -7.27 -0.05
N SER A 249 -13.80 -6.25 -0.60
CA SER A 249 -12.38 -5.98 -0.35
C SER A 249 -12.08 -5.79 1.14
N ILE A 250 -12.90 -5.01 1.86
CA ILE A 250 -12.74 -4.74 3.29
C ILE A 250 -12.85 -6.04 4.09
N VAL A 251 -13.92 -6.82 3.87
CA VAL A 251 -14.17 -8.06 4.60
C VAL A 251 -13.06 -9.08 4.33
N SER A 252 -12.68 -9.25 3.06
CA SER A 252 -11.66 -10.21 2.66
C SER A 252 -10.28 -9.85 3.22
N ASN A 253 -9.93 -8.55 3.18
CA ASN A 253 -8.66 -8.05 3.68
C ASN A 253 -8.53 -8.21 5.21
N ILE A 254 -9.55 -7.79 5.97
CA ILE A 254 -9.56 -7.95 7.43
C ILE A 254 -9.57 -9.42 7.82
N GLY A 255 -10.38 -10.24 7.13
CA GLY A 255 -10.45 -11.69 7.34
C GLY A 255 -9.10 -12.36 7.13
N ALA A 256 -8.41 -12.05 6.04
CA ALA A 256 -7.06 -12.57 5.78
C ALA A 256 -6.06 -12.12 6.85
N GLY A 257 -6.07 -10.84 7.23
CA GLY A 257 -5.20 -10.34 8.30
C GLY A 257 -5.41 -11.09 9.63
N TYR A 258 -6.66 -11.36 10.00
CA TYR A 258 -6.98 -12.10 11.23
C TYR A 258 -6.52 -13.56 11.17
N VAL A 259 -6.77 -14.26 10.05
CA VAL A 259 -6.38 -15.66 9.92
C VAL A 259 -4.87 -15.84 9.80
N ILE A 260 -4.15 -14.90 9.18
CA ILE A 260 -2.68 -14.91 9.12
C ILE A 260 -2.10 -14.82 10.53
N ASP A 261 -2.61 -13.91 11.35
CA ASP A 261 -2.15 -13.74 12.73
C ASP A 261 -2.47 -14.97 13.60
N MET A 262 -3.67 -15.55 13.48
CA MET A 262 -4.05 -16.75 14.26
C MET A 262 -3.27 -17.99 13.85
N THR A 263 -3.12 -18.22 12.55
CA THR A 263 -2.52 -19.45 12.03
C THR A 263 -1.00 -19.37 11.99
N ASN A 264 -0.46 -18.14 11.99
CA ASN A 264 0.96 -17.84 11.73
C ASN A 264 1.48 -18.45 10.40
N ARG A 265 0.56 -18.87 9.52
CA ARG A 265 0.83 -19.46 8.21
C ARG A 265 0.28 -18.54 7.14
N ARG A 266 1.18 -17.95 6.36
CA ARG A 266 0.85 -16.99 5.29
C ARG A 266 0.47 -17.68 3.97
N ILE A 267 1.01 -18.88 3.74
CA ILE A 267 0.84 -19.64 2.49
C ILE A 267 -0.62 -20.01 2.19
N PRO A 268 -1.45 -20.48 3.15
CA PRO A 268 -2.85 -20.81 2.86
C PRO A 268 -3.65 -19.64 2.31
N MET A 269 -3.38 -18.42 2.80
CA MET A 269 -4.05 -17.20 2.33
C MET A 269 -3.59 -16.76 0.95
N VAL A 270 -2.32 -16.99 0.61
CA VAL A 270 -1.82 -16.79 -0.76
C VAL A 270 -2.52 -17.74 -1.73
N ILE A 271 -2.63 -19.03 -1.36
CA ILE A 271 -3.32 -20.03 -2.19
C ILE A 271 -4.78 -19.64 -2.40
N LEU A 272 -5.47 -19.26 -1.32
CA LEU A 272 -6.85 -18.79 -1.39
C LEU A 272 -6.99 -17.58 -2.33
N ALA A 273 -6.15 -16.55 -2.15
CA ALA A 273 -6.20 -15.35 -3.00
C ALA A 273 -5.94 -15.67 -4.48
N GLY A 274 -4.95 -16.51 -4.77
CA GLY A 274 -4.63 -16.90 -6.15
C GLY A 274 -5.74 -17.73 -6.80
N VAL A 275 -6.34 -18.69 -6.07
CA VAL A 275 -7.45 -19.50 -6.59
C VAL A 275 -8.70 -18.65 -6.84
N LEU A 276 -9.05 -17.75 -5.91
CA LEU A 276 -10.19 -16.85 -6.09
C LEU A 276 -9.97 -15.91 -7.29
N GLN A 277 -8.77 -15.37 -7.45
CA GLN A 277 -8.46 -14.50 -8.58
C GLN A 277 -8.44 -15.27 -9.92
N LEU A 278 -8.01 -16.54 -9.91
CA LEU A 278 -8.09 -17.40 -11.09
C LEU A 278 -9.55 -17.66 -11.49
N LEU A 279 -10.43 -17.92 -10.52
CA LEU A 279 -11.86 -18.08 -10.77
C LEU A 279 -12.47 -16.80 -11.37
N VAL A 280 -12.13 -15.63 -10.83
CA VAL A 280 -12.56 -14.33 -11.37
C VAL A 280 -12.10 -14.17 -12.82
N ALA A 281 -10.84 -14.47 -13.12
CA ALA A 281 -10.29 -14.34 -14.47
C ALA A 281 -10.97 -15.29 -15.47
N ILE A 282 -11.25 -16.54 -15.07
CA ILE A 282 -11.97 -17.52 -15.89
C ILE A 282 -13.41 -17.09 -16.13
N LEU A 283 -14.12 -16.63 -15.09
CA LEU A 283 -15.49 -16.15 -15.22
C LEU A 283 -15.54 -14.98 -16.20
N LEU A 284 -14.73 -13.93 -15.97
CA LEU A 284 -14.73 -12.74 -16.83
C LEU A 284 -14.26 -13.00 -18.27
N LEU A 285 -13.57 -14.11 -18.53
CA LEU A 285 -13.20 -14.52 -19.89
C LEU A 285 -14.41 -15.03 -20.70
N ILE A 286 -15.49 -15.49 -20.07
CA ILE A 286 -16.67 -16.01 -20.75
C ILE A 286 -17.51 -14.84 -21.30
N PRO A 287 -17.68 -14.72 -22.64
CA PRO A 287 -18.31 -13.55 -23.25
C PRO A 287 -19.83 -13.46 -23.03
N ASN A 288 -20.51 -14.58 -22.77
CA ASN A 288 -21.98 -14.65 -22.62
C ASN A 288 -22.42 -14.93 -21.17
N LEU A 289 -21.81 -14.26 -20.19
CA LEU A 289 -22.29 -14.33 -18.81
C LEU A 289 -23.60 -13.55 -18.64
N SER A 290 -24.50 -14.09 -17.81
CA SER A 290 -25.68 -13.35 -17.36
C SER A 290 -25.25 -12.11 -16.59
N THR A 291 -26.06 -11.05 -16.60
CA THR A 291 -25.78 -9.82 -15.84
C THR A 291 -25.45 -10.14 -14.37
N ALA A 292 -26.18 -11.06 -13.73
CA ALA A 292 -25.90 -11.49 -12.37
C ALA A 292 -24.53 -12.18 -12.23
N GLY A 293 -24.13 -13.01 -13.20
CA GLY A 293 -22.84 -13.67 -13.22
C GLY A 293 -21.66 -12.70 -13.35
N THR A 294 -21.81 -11.65 -14.17
CA THR A 294 -20.80 -10.58 -14.29
C THR A 294 -20.66 -9.78 -12.99
N PHE A 295 -21.79 -9.43 -12.33
CA PHE A 295 -21.75 -8.78 -11.02
C PHE A 295 -21.07 -9.65 -9.96
N PHE A 296 -21.39 -10.94 -9.93
CA PHE A 296 -20.73 -11.88 -9.01
C PHE A 296 -19.22 -11.94 -9.24
N ALA A 297 -18.78 -12.03 -10.50
CA ALA A 297 -17.35 -12.06 -10.83
C ALA A 297 -16.61 -10.77 -10.43
N PHE A 298 -17.23 -9.59 -10.63
CA PHE A 298 -16.64 -8.32 -10.20
C PHE A 298 -16.63 -8.14 -8.69
N TYR A 299 -17.65 -8.60 -7.96
CA TYR A 299 -17.61 -8.59 -6.50
C TYR A 299 -16.56 -9.57 -5.95
N LEU A 300 -16.43 -10.74 -6.57
CA LEU A 300 -15.39 -11.70 -6.23
C LEU A 300 -13.98 -11.15 -6.51
N ALA A 301 -13.82 -10.28 -7.51
CA ALA A 301 -12.56 -9.58 -7.76
C ALA A 301 -12.10 -8.72 -6.56
N GLY A 302 -13.02 -8.26 -5.70
CA GLY A 302 -12.70 -7.56 -4.45
C GLY A 302 -11.81 -8.37 -3.50
N THR A 303 -11.84 -9.71 -3.60
CA THR A 303 -11.00 -10.59 -2.78
C THR A 303 -9.50 -10.46 -3.07
N SER A 304 -9.09 -9.82 -4.18
CA SER A 304 -7.68 -9.59 -4.51
C SER A 304 -6.92 -8.81 -3.42
N TYR A 305 -7.63 -8.00 -2.63
CA TYR A 305 -7.03 -7.19 -1.54
C TYR A 305 -6.43 -8.01 -0.39
N ILE A 306 -6.67 -9.32 -0.35
CA ILE A 306 -5.98 -10.24 0.57
C ILE A 306 -4.45 -10.17 0.41
N VAL A 307 -3.96 -9.83 -0.79
CA VAL A 307 -2.53 -9.78 -1.11
C VAL A 307 -1.79 -8.67 -0.36
N ASN A 308 -2.44 -7.52 -0.13
CA ASN A 308 -1.83 -6.36 0.51
C ASN A 308 -1.20 -6.64 1.90
N PRO A 309 -1.93 -7.16 2.90
CA PRO A 309 -1.36 -7.47 4.22
C PRO A 309 -0.37 -8.63 4.17
N VAL A 310 -0.53 -9.58 3.27
CA VAL A 310 0.45 -10.66 3.06
C VAL A 310 1.77 -10.07 2.58
N LEU A 311 1.72 -9.18 1.59
CA LEU A 311 2.88 -8.65 0.92
C LEU A 311 3.68 -7.70 1.79
N TYR A 312 3.03 -6.66 2.30
CA TYR A 312 3.69 -5.68 3.17
C TYR A 312 3.99 -6.24 4.55
N GLY A 313 3.10 -7.08 5.09
CA GLY A 313 3.34 -7.75 6.37
C GLY A 313 4.51 -8.73 6.28
N TRP A 314 4.72 -9.43 5.17
CA TRP A 314 5.83 -10.39 5.03
C TRP A 314 7.15 -9.71 4.72
N ALA A 315 7.14 -8.72 3.84
CA ALA A 315 8.30 -7.87 3.59
C ALA A 315 8.78 -7.21 4.88
N SER A 316 7.86 -6.65 5.69
CA SER A 316 8.23 -6.02 6.94
C SER A 316 8.86 -7.01 7.93
N VAL A 317 8.36 -8.25 8.04
CA VAL A 317 8.95 -9.29 8.91
C VAL A 317 10.32 -9.75 8.43
N ILE A 318 10.50 -9.97 7.12
CA ILE A 318 11.80 -10.37 6.56
C ILE A 318 12.83 -9.26 6.80
N CYS A 319 12.45 -8.01 6.57
CA CYS A 319 13.34 -6.86 6.78
C CYS A 319 13.62 -6.59 8.27
N GLN A 320 12.66 -6.79 9.17
CA GLN A 320 12.87 -6.67 10.62
C GLN A 320 13.96 -7.62 11.12
N ARG A 321 14.02 -8.86 10.60
CA ARG A 321 15.04 -9.85 10.98
C ARG A 321 16.45 -9.44 10.57
N GLY A 322 16.59 -8.60 9.55
CA GLY A 322 17.88 -8.08 9.11
C GLY A 322 18.50 -7.05 10.07
N GLY A 323 17.70 -6.47 10.98
CA GLY A 323 18.15 -5.48 11.97
C GLY A 323 18.60 -4.14 11.38
N ASP A 324 18.29 -3.86 10.11
CA ASP A 324 18.69 -2.66 9.37
C ASP A 324 17.45 -1.83 9.01
N ASP A 325 17.09 -0.91 9.89
CA ASP A 325 15.90 -0.06 9.79
C ASP A 325 15.94 0.87 8.57
N ALA A 326 17.13 1.38 8.22
CA ALA A 326 17.31 2.21 7.03
C ALA A 326 17.08 1.41 5.73
N SER A 327 17.61 0.19 5.63
CA SER A 327 17.35 -0.66 4.47
C SER A 327 15.87 -1.05 4.37
N ARG A 328 15.23 -1.29 5.51
CA ARG A 328 13.82 -1.67 5.59
C ARG A 328 12.90 -0.56 5.10
N SER A 329 13.12 0.70 5.51
CA SER A 329 12.32 1.80 4.97
C SER A 329 12.49 1.90 3.46
N VAL A 330 13.72 1.87 2.95
CA VAL A 330 13.94 1.99 1.50
C VAL A 330 13.32 0.83 0.72
N ILE A 331 13.41 -0.42 1.20
CA ILE A 331 12.77 -1.57 0.55
C ILE A 331 11.25 -1.38 0.48
N LEU A 332 10.60 -1.02 1.59
CA LEU A 332 9.14 -0.83 1.63
C LEU A 332 8.67 0.30 0.70
N TYR A 333 9.42 1.40 0.64
CA TYR A 333 9.14 2.51 -0.27
C TYR A 333 9.39 2.14 -1.74
N VAL A 334 10.46 1.39 -2.04
CA VAL A 334 10.72 0.92 -3.41
C VAL A 334 9.64 -0.07 -3.86
N MET A 335 9.19 -0.96 -2.97
CA MET A 335 8.08 -1.87 -3.28
C MET A 335 6.82 -1.10 -3.70
N SER A 336 6.46 -0.04 -2.96
CA SER A 336 5.32 0.83 -3.26
C SER A 336 5.53 1.67 -4.53
N MET A 337 6.76 2.14 -4.77
CA MET A 337 7.12 2.87 -5.98
C MET A 337 6.92 2.02 -7.23
N VAL A 338 7.45 0.79 -7.22
CA VAL A 338 7.34 -0.12 -8.37
C VAL A 338 5.89 -0.55 -8.62
N GLN A 339 5.11 -0.77 -7.55
CA GLN A 339 3.67 -1.00 -7.68
C GLN A 339 2.96 0.15 -8.39
N SER A 340 3.25 1.39 -7.99
CA SER A 340 2.65 2.59 -8.58
C SER A 340 2.96 2.68 -10.08
N ILE A 341 4.23 2.50 -10.46
CA ILE A 341 4.66 2.52 -11.87
C ILE A 341 3.89 1.48 -12.69
N LEU A 342 3.88 0.23 -12.22
CA LEU A 342 3.25 -0.86 -12.95
C LEU A 342 1.75 -0.71 -13.09
N TYR A 343 1.06 -0.24 -12.05
CA TYR A 343 -0.37 0.03 -12.11
C TYR A 343 -0.74 0.89 -13.33
N THR A 344 0.08 1.91 -13.64
CA THR A 344 -0.18 2.83 -14.76
C THR A 344 0.00 2.16 -16.11
N PHE A 345 1.13 1.47 -16.30
CA PHE A 345 1.41 0.80 -17.57
C PHE A 345 0.44 -0.36 -17.81
N TRP A 346 0.11 -1.12 -16.77
CA TRP A 346 -0.80 -2.25 -16.86
C TRP A 346 -2.21 -1.83 -17.28
N GLY A 347 -2.72 -0.71 -16.75
CA GLY A 347 -4.05 -0.22 -17.11
C GLY A 347 -4.15 0.25 -18.55
N ILE A 348 -3.11 0.92 -19.04
CA ILE A 348 -3.08 1.38 -20.43
C ILE A 348 -2.90 0.21 -21.39
N ALA A 349 -2.02 -0.74 -21.08
CA ALA A 349 -1.65 -1.82 -22.00
C ALA A 349 -2.67 -2.95 -22.08
N LEU A 350 -3.28 -3.35 -20.96
CA LEU A 350 -4.09 -4.57 -20.87
C LEU A 350 -5.58 -4.31 -20.73
N TYR A 351 -5.94 -3.11 -20.27
CA TYR A 351 -7.32 -2.72 -20.06
C TYR A 351 -7.64 -1.36 -20.72
N PRO A 352 -7.33 -1.19 -22.01
CA PRO A 352 -7.63 0.07 -22.69
C PRO A 352 -9.14 0.31 -22.70
N ALA A 353 -9.54 1.57 -22.53
CA ALA A 353 -10.95 1.96 -22.55
C ALA A 353 -11.64 1.71 -23.91
N THR A 354 -10.86 1.50 -24.98
CA THR A 354 -11.36 1.15 -26.32
C THR A 354 -11.93 -0.26 -26.40
N ASP A 355 -11.45 -1.16 -25.54
CA ASP A 355 -11.82 -2.58 -25.56
C ASP A 355 -12.97 -2.89 -24.58
N ALA A 356 -13.58 -1.85 -23.99
CA ALA A 356 -14.78 -2.02 -23.18
C ALA A 356 -15.94 -2.54 -24.05
N PRO A 357 -16.75 -3.52 -23.59
CA PRO A 357 -16.82 -4.12 -22.25
C PRO A 357 -16.04 -5.44 -22.07
N TYR A 358 -15.26 -5.88 -23.06
CA TYR A 358 -14.62 -7.21 -23.06
C TYR A 358 -13.10 -7.13 -23.25
N TRP A 359 -12.36 -7.22 -22.15
CA TRP A 359 -10.90 -7.13 -22.11
C TRP A 359 -10.23 -8.51 -22.16
N GLN A 360 -10.35 -9.22 -23.28
CA GLN A 360 -9.79 -10.56 -23.45
C GLN A 360 -8.29 -10.64 -23.09
N LYS A 361 -7.51 -9.66 -23.55
CA LYS A 361 -6.05 -9.57 -23.28
C LYS A 361 -5.77 -9.42 -21.79
N GLY A 362 -6.54 -8.59 -21.10
CA GLY A 362 -6.41 -8.38 -19.66
C GLY A 362 -6.73 -9.63 -18.85
N TYR A 363 -7.81 -10.34 -19.19
CA TYR A 363 -8.20 -11.56 -18.48
C TYR A 363 -7.23 -12.73 -18.69
N ILE A 364 -6.72 -12.94 -19.91
CA ILE A 364 -5.67 -13.94 -20.16
C ILE A 364 -4.40 -13.61 -19.37
N THR A 365 -4.02 -12.33 -19.33
CA THR A 365 -2.82 -11.91 -18.60
C THR A 365 -2.99 -12.09 -17.09
N MET A 366 -4.19 -11.91 -16.53
CA MET A 366 -4.46 -12.22 -15.11
C MET A 366 -4.21 -13.69 -14.77
N ILE A 367 -4.58 -14.62 -15.66
CA ILE A 367 -4.32 -16.06 -15.44
C ILE A 367 -2.81 -16.31 -15.34
N VAL A 368 -2.02 -15.74 -16.25
CA VAL A 368 -0.56 -15.85 -16.23
C VAL A 368 0.04 -15.24 -14.95
N VAL A 369 -0.48 -14.09 -14.53
CA VAL A 369 -0.05 -13.39 -13.30
C VAL A 369 -0.33 -14.23 -12.05
N VAL A 370 -1.43 -14.98 -11.99
CA VAL A 370 -1.71 -15.88 -10.86
C VAL A 370 -0.65 -16.97 -10.75
N PHE A 371 -0.25 -17.60 -11.86
CA PHE A 371 0.84 -18.58 -11.84
C PHE A 371 2.19 -17.96 -11.48
N ALA A 372 2.47 -16.76 -12.00
CA ALA A 372 3.66 -15.99 -11.62
C ALA A 372 3.65 -15.63 -10.12
N PHE A 373 2.48 -15.36 -9.55
CA PHE A 373 2.32 -15.07 -8.12
C PHE A 373 2.68 -16.27 -7.27
N PHE A 374 2.19 -17.47 -7.61
CA PHE A 374 2.59 -18.69 -6.90
C PHE A 374 4.09 -18.97 -6.99
N ALA A 375 4.70 -18.76 -8.16
CA ALA A 375 6.14 -18.90 -8.34
C ALA A 375 6.93 -17.89 -7.48
N CYS A 376 6.50 -16.62 -7.45
CA CYS A 376 7.12 -15.59 -6.62
C CYS A 376 6.92 -15.88 -5.13
N THR A 377 5.76 -16.38 -4.71
CA THR A 377 5.54 -16.79 -3.32
C THR A 377 6.46 -17.92 -2.90
N ALA A 378 6.72 -18.90 -3.78
CA ALA A 378 7.69 -19.96 -3.49
C ALA A 378 9.11 -19.40 -3.29
N ALA A 379 9.51 -18.42 -4.11
CA ALA A 379 10.79 -17.72 -3.94
C ALA A 379 10.87 -16.91 -2.64
N VAL A 380 9.79 -16.21 -2.26
CA VAL A 380 9.70 -15.49 -0.97
C VAL A 380 9.72 -16.47 0.21
N GLN A 381 9.10 -17.64 0.08
CA GLN A 381 9.14 -18.67 1.12
C GLN A 381 10.55 -19.23 1.30
N TRP A 382 11.28 -19.45 0.19
CA TRP A 382 12.68 -19.84 0.25
C TRP A 382 13.54 -18.77 0.94
N LEU A 383 13.32 -17.50 0.59
CA LEU A 383 14.00 -16.38 1.23
C LEU A 383 13.67 -16.30 2.72
N ASP A 384 12.40 -16.45 3.10
CA ASP A 384 11.96 -16.42 4.49
C ASP A 384 12.64 -17.52 5.32
N LYS A 385 12.69 -18.76 4.79
CA LYS A 385 13.41 -19.87 5.44
C LYS A 385 14.89 -19.58 5.59
N LYS A 386 15.54 -19.02 4.55
CA LYS A 386 16.95 -18.64 4.59
C LYS A 386 17.21 -17.54 5.62
N SER A 387 16.33 -16.53 5.71
CA SER A 387 16.42 -15.48 6.72
C SER A 387 16.18 -16.00 8.14
N GLN A 388 15.30 -17.00 8.33
CA GLN A 388 15.10 -17.66 9.63
C GLN A 388 16.32 -18.45 10.07
N GLN A 389 16.99 -19.15 9.14
CA GLN A 389 18.22 -19.89 9.41
C GLN A 389 19.35 -18.95 9.83
N ALA A 390 19.60 -17.89 9.06
CA ALA A 390 20.62 -16.89 9.38
C ALA A 390 20.38 -16.21 10.75
N ALA A 391 19.13 -15.85 11.07
CA ALA A 391 18.79 -15.26 12.36
C ALA A 391 18.95 -16.26 13.54
N SER A 392 18.71 -17.55 13.29
CA SER A 392 18.89 -18.60 14.30
C SER A 392 20.37 -18.89 14.56
N GLU A 393 21.21 -18.81 13.53
CA GLU A 393 22.67 -18.92 13.63
C GLU A 393 23.26 -17.74 14.41
N GLU A 394 22.89 -16.50 14.07
CA GLU A 394 23.32 -15.32 14.83
C GLU A 394 22.92 -15.40 16.31
N ARG A 395 21.72 -15.89 16.62
CA ARG A 395 21.26 -16.04 18.01
C ARG A 395 22.09 -17.07 18.78
N LYS A 396 22.45 -18.19 18.13
CA LYS A 396 23.33 -19.21 18.73
C LYS A 396 24.73 -18.66 18.98
N ASP A 397 25.27 -17.85 18.07
CA ASP A 397 26.58 -17.23 18.25
C ASP A 397 26.60 -16.26 19.44
N VAL A 398 25.56 -15.45 19.64
CA VAL A 398 25.45 -14.58 20.82
C VAL A 398 25.37 -15.38 22.11
N THR A 399 24.58 -16.46 22.14
CA THR A 399 24.44 -17.31 23.34
C THR A 399 25.78 -18.00 23.66
N ASN A 400 26.51 -18.47 22.64
CA ASN A 400 27.84 -19.04 22.79
C ASN A 400 28.91 -18.03 23.25
N ILE A 401 28.72 -16.73 23.00
CA ILE A 401 29.63 -15.67 23.48
C ILE A 401 29.34 -15.33 24.94
N GLU A 402 28.07 -15.26 25.36
CA GLU A 402 27.68 -15.03 26.76
C GLU A 402 28.07 -16.19 27.69
N GLU A 403 28.10 -17.43 27.17
CA GLU A 403 28.53 -18.62 27.92
C GLU A 403 30.06 -18.78 28.03
N ARG A 404 30.86 -17.97 27.32
CA ARG A 404 32.33 -17.98 27.49
C ARG A 404 32.69 -17.25 28.78
N PRO A 405 33.39 -17.88 29.74
CA PRO A 405 33.87 -17.18 30.93
C PRO A 405 34.82 -16.04 30.50
N PRO A 406 34.75 -14.87 31.15
CA PRO A 406 35.58 -13.72 30.80
C PRO A 406 37.05 -14.11 30.84
N SER A 407 37.73 -13.99 29.71
CA SER A 407 39.11 -14.47 29.47
C SER A 407 40.20 -13.65 30.18
N TRP A 408 39.88 -12.95 31.27
CA TRP A 408 40.83 -12.13 32.02
C TRP A 408 41.57 -12.88 33.14
N ASN A 409 41.31 -14.18 33.34
CA ASN A 409 42.07 -15.02 34.27
C ASN A 409 42.90 -16.08 33.55
N LYS A 410 43.90 -15.64 32.77
CA LYS A 410 45.11 -16.44 32.49
C LYS A 410 46.29 -15.51 32.21
N GLN A 411 47.01 -15.13 33.27
CA GLN A 411 48.47 -15.27 33.37
C GLN A 411 48.90 -14.84 34.77
N ASP A 412 49.11 -15.85 35.62
CA ASP A 412 50.11 -15.85 36.70
C ASP A 412 51.53 -15.74 36.12
#